data_AF-A0A662H9T9-F1
#
_entry.id   AF-A0A662H9T9-F1
#
_cell.length_a   1.000
_cell.length_b   1.000
_cell.length_c   1.000
_cell.angle_alpha   90.00
_cell.angle_beta   90.00
_cell.angle_gamma   90.00
#
_symmetry.space_group_name_H-M   'P 1'
#
loop_
_entity.id
_entity.type
_entity.pdbx_description
1 polymer ?
#
loop_
_entity_poly.entity_id
_entity_poly.type
_entity_poly.pdbx_seq_one_letter_code
_entity_poly.pdbx_strand_id
1 'polypeptide(L)'
;VGGVDEEGPHIYVLDPLGAIIEEEYAALGTGAQLAISIIEGGYKRGMSLEDARSLALKAVKAAFSRDAVSGDGVDLLVIDDRGVKEEFVPA
;
A
#
# COMPACT_ATOMS: atom_id res chain seq x y z
N VAL A 1 6.64 6.44 -3.38
CA VAL A 1 6.90 5.87 -4.73
C VAL A 1 7.11 4.38 -4.55
N GLY A 2 6.44 3.55 -5.34
CA GLY A 2 6.65 2.10 -5.33
C GLY A 2 6.90 1.60 -6.75
N GLY A 3 7.76 0.60 -6.90
CA GLY A 3 8.11 0.05 -8.21
C GLY A 3 9.03 -1.16 -8.12
N VAL A 4 9.41 -1.69 -9.28
CA VAL A 4 10.34 -2.82 -9.41
C VAL A 4 11.38 -2.46 -10.46
N ASP A 5 12.65 -2.71 -10.16
CA ASP A 5 13.78 -2.57 -11.08
C ASP A 5 14.64 -3.85 -11.13
N GLU A 6 15.87 -3.75 -11.63
CA GLU A 6 16.80 -4.89 -11.74
C GLU A 6 17.28 -5.43 -10.39
N GLU A 7 17.21 -4.63 -9.31
CA GLU A 7 17.61 -5.00 -7.95
C GLU A 7 16.43 -5.55 -7.13
N GLY A 8 15.19 -5.22 -7.51
CA GLY A 8 13.99 -5.84 -6.97
C GLY A 8 12.86 -4.84 -6.71
N PRO A 9 11.92 -5.17 -5.80
CA PRO A 9 10.84 -4.27 -5.41
C PRO A 9 11.30 -3.21 -4.40
N HIS A 10 10.92 -1.97 -4.63
CA HIS A 10 11.29 -0.82 -3.80
C HIS A 10 10.07 0.02 -3.41
N ILE A 11 10.10 0.54 -2.17
CA ILE A 11 9.17 1.58 -1.70
C ILE A 11 9.98 2.72 -1.09
N TYR A 12 9.79 3.92 -1.64
CA TYR A 12 10.40 5.15 -1.14
C TYR A 12 9.33 6.11 -0.62
N VAL A 13 9.54 6.62 0.59
CA VAL A 13 8.76 7.73 1.16
C VAL A 13 9.55 9.01 1.00
N LEU A 14 8.87 10.04 0.51
CA LEU A 14 9.42 11.39 0.40
C LEU A 14 8.74 12.28 1.43
N ASP A 15 9.54 12.92 2.28
CA ASP A 15 9.00 13.93 3.18
C ASP A 15 8.88 15.30 2.48
N PRO A 16 8.11 16.26 3.04
CA PRO A 16 7.97 17.60 2.46
C PRO A 16 9.26 18.42 2.40
N LEU A 17 10.32 18.02 3.10
CA LEU A 17 11.63 18.67 3.12
C LEU A 17 12.60 18.06 2.10
N GLY A 18 12.19 16.99 1.41
CA GLY A 18 12.97 16.31 0.39
C GLY A 18 13.84 15.15 0.90
N ALA A 19 13.63 14.70 2.14
CA ALA A 19 14.26 13.46 2.59
C ALA A 19 13.64 12.27 1.86
N ILE A 20 14.49 11.34 1.44
CA ILE A 20 14.10 10.08 0.79
C ILE A 20 14.44 8.94 1.74
N ILE A 21 13.45 8.13 2.08
CA ILE A 21 13.62 6.97 2.97
C ILE A 21 13.08 5.74 2.25
N GLU A 22 13.88 4.69 2.20
CA GLU A 22 13.46 3.38 1.67
C GLU A 22 12.84 2.54 2.78
N GLU A 23 11.69 1.94 2.51
CA GLU A 23 10.89 1.19 3.48
C GLU A 23 10.40 -0.13 2.89
N GLU A 24 10.08 -1.10 3.73
CA GLU A 24 9.44 -2.35 3.28
C GLU A 24 7.94 -2.19 2.97
N TYR A 25 7.31 -1.22 3.63
CA TYR A 25 5.92 -0.85 3.47
C TYR A 25 5.72 0.58 3.97
N ALA A 26 4.72 1.28 3.44
CA ALA A 26 4.37 2.62 3.88
C ALA A 26 2.86 2.84 3.78
N ALA A 27 2.31 3.67 4.67
CA ALA A 27 0.99 4.26 4.49
C ALA A 27 1.07 5.77 4.74
N LEU A 28 0.35 6.54 3.92
CA LEU A 28 0.34 8.00 3.96
C LEU A 28 -1.11 8.50 3.91
N GLY A 29 -1.33 9.71 4.43
CA GLY A 29 -2.66 10.34 4.51
C GLY A 29 -3.31 10.23 5.89
N THR A 30 -4.57 10.69 6.00
CA THR A 30 -5.30 10.80 7.27
C THR A 30 -5.55 9.45 7.96
N GLY A 31 -5.69 8.38 7.17
CA GLY A 31 -5.89 7.01 7.65
C GLY A 31 -4.59 6.21 7.90
N ALA A 32 -3.42 6.82 7.71
CA ALA A 32 -2.13 6.12 7.72
C ALA A 32 -1.85 5.36 9.03
N GLN A 33 -2.15 5.95 10.18
CA GLN A 33 -1.87 5.34 11.48
C GLN A 33 -2.63 4.01 11.67
N LEU A 34 -3.89 3.94 11.21
CA LEU A 34 -4.67 2.71 11.26
C LEU A 34 -4.17 1.69 10.21
N ALA A 35 -3.87 2.16 9.00
CA ALA A 35 -3.36 1.31 7.93
C ALA A 35 -2.03 0.63 8.31
N ILE A 36 -1.08 1.39 8.88
CA ILE A 36 0.21 0.87 9.34
C ILE A 36 0.03 -0.21 10.40
N SER A 37 -0.83 0.01 11.41
CA SER A 37 -1.08 -0.99 12.45
C SER A 37 -1.58 -2.33 11.89
N ILE A 38 -2.40 -2.28 10.82
CA ILE A 38 -2.89 -3.49 10.15
C ILE A 38 -1.79 -4.14 9.32
N ILE A 39 -1.01 -3.34 8.59
CA ILE A 39 0.10 -3.82 7.77
C ILE A 39 1.14 -4.49 8.66
N GLU A 40 1.59 -3.84 9.74
CA GLU A 40 2.56 -4.39 10.70
C GLU A 40 2.12 -5.74 11.28
N GLY A 41 0.82 -5.89 11.58
CA GLY A 41 0.28 -7.14 12.11
C GLY A 41 0.20 -8.29 11.10
N GLY A 42 0.24 -7.99 9.79
CA GLY A 42 0.04 -8.98 8.71
C GLY A 42 1.23 -9.17 7.78
N TYR A 43 2.14 -8.19 7.72
CA TYR A 43 3.27 -8.19 6.80
C TYR A 43 4.25 -9.30 7.16
N LYS A 44 4.71 -10.01 6.14
CA LYS A 44 5.80 -10.97 6.23
C LYS A 44 6.66 -10.81 5.00
N ARG A 45 7.97 -10.71 5.22
CA ARG A 45 8.94 -10.70 4.13
C ARG A 45 8.75 -11.93 3.25
N GLY A 46 8.67 -11.72 1.94
CA GLY A 46 8.47 -12.80 0.96
C GLY A 46 7.04 -13.35 0.88
N MET A 47 6.04 -12.61 1.36
CA MET A 47 4.63 -12.96 1.16
C MET A 47 4.26 -12.96 -0.33
N SER A 48 3.22 -13.72 -0.70
CA SER A 48 2.74 -13.75 -2.08
C SER A 48 2.11 -12.41 -2.48
N LEU A 49 2.07 -12.11 -3.78
CA LEU A 49 1.36 -10.93 -4.29
C LEU A 49 -0.12 -10.93 -3.90
N GLU A 50 -0.75 -12.11 -3.82
CA GLU A 50 -2.15 -12.25 -3.41
C GLU A 50 -2.35 -11.90 -1.93
N ASP A 51 -1.44 -12.36 -1.05
CA ASP A 51 -1.47 -12.03 0.37
C ASP A 51 -1.20 -10.53 0.60
N ALA A 52 -0.21 -9.97 -0.11
CA ALA A 52 0.12 -8.54 -0.03
C ALA A 52 -1.07 -7.68 -0.48
N ARG A 53 -1.71 -8.06 -1.59
CA ARG A 53 -2.94 -7.43 -2.09
C ARG A 53 -4.06 -7.47 -1.04
N SER A 54 -4.30 -8.65 -0.45
CA SER A 54 -5.34 -8.83 0.56
C SER A 54 -5.08 -7.96 1.81
N LEU A 55 -3.82 -7.91 2.26
CA LEU A 55 -3.39 -7.08 3.38
C LEU A 55 -3.56 -5.59 3.10
N ALA A 56 -3.14 -5.12 1.92
CA ALA A 56 -3.29 -3.73 1.50
C ALA A 56 -4.78 -3.34 1.46
N LEU A 57 -5.63 -4.13 0.81
CA LEU A 57 -7.08 -3.86 0.76
C LEU A 57 -7.70 -3.81 2.16
N LYS A 58 -7.32 -4.73 3.05
CA LYS A 58 -7.78 -4.74 4.44
C LYS A 58 -7.37 -3.46 5.18
N ALA A 59 -6.12 -3.04 5.03
CA ALA A 59 -5.58 -1.84 5.68
C ALA A 59 -6.29 -0.57 5.19
N VAL A 60 -6.42 -0.40 3.87
CA VAL A 60 -7.06 0.78 3.27
C VAL A 60 -8.56 0.78 3.62
N LYS A 61 -9.30 -0.33 3.45
CA LYS A 61 -10.73 -0.41 3.82
C LYS A 61 -10.99 -0.08 5.29
N ALA A 62 -10.13 -0.56 6.20
CA ALA A 62 -10.26 -0.19 7.61
C ALA A 62 -10.01 1.32 7.84
N ALA A 63 -9.01 1.89 7.15
CA ALA A 63 -8.62 3.29 7.26
C ALA A 63 -9.74 4.28 6.89
N PHE A 64 -10.52 3.99 5.84
CA PHE A 64 -11.64 4.87 5.41
C PHE A 64 -13.03 4.40 5.83
N SER A 65 -13.17 3.23 6.50
CA SER A 65 -14.48 2.74 6.99
C SER A 65 -15.25 3.71 7.91
N ARG A 66 -14.60 4.77 8.39
CA ARG A 66 -15.16 5.81 9.28
C ARG A 66 -15.21 7.21 8.66
N ASP A 67 -14.83 7.35 7.39
CA ASP A 67 -14.82 8.63 6.69
C ASP A 67 -16.04 8.72 5.77
N ALA A 68 -16.98 9.60 6.10
CA ALA A 68 -18.21 9.79 5.33
C ALA A 68 -17.97 10.37 3.91
N VAL A 69 -16.75 10.83 3.61
CA VAL A 69 -16.38 11.47 2.34
C VAL A 69 -15.59 10.52 1.42
N SER A 70 -14.92 9.50 1.96
CA SER A 70 -14.15 8.53 1.18
C SER A 70 -14.80 7.15 1.25
N GLY A 71 -15.27 6.61 0.12
CA GLY A 71 -16.09 5.39 0.20
C GLY A 71 -16.63 4.76 -1.08
N ASP A 72 -16.14 5.10 -2.27
CA ASP A 72 -16.58 4.39 -3.48
C ASP A 72 -15.81 3.08 -3.71
N GLY A 73 -14.56 3.00 -3.22
CA GLY A 73 -13.72 1.81 -3.34
C GLY A 73 -12.25 2.10 -3.18
N VAL A 74 -11.42 1.17 -3.64
CA VAL A 74 -9.96 1.24 -3.61
C VAL A 74 -9.44 1.08 -5.04
N ASP A 75 -8.75 2.10 -5.54
CA ASP A 75 -7.89 1.95 -6.71
C ASP A 75 -6.61 1.21 -6.27
N LEU A 76 -6.36 0.06 -6.89
CA LEU A 76 -5.23 -0.80 -6.57
C LEU A 76 -4.34 -0.96 -7.79
N LEU A 77 -3.05 -0.71 -7.58
CA LEU A 77 -2.00 -0.94 -8.56
C LEU A 77 -1.07 -2.04 -8.04
N VAL A 78 -0.90 -3.09 -8.84
CA VAL A 78 0.08 -4.16 -8.60
C VAL A 78 1.18 -4.04 -9.63
N ILE A 79 2.42 -3.88 -9.15
CA ILE A 79 3.61 -3.76 -9.99
C ILE A 79 4.51 -4.95 -9.67
N ASP A 80 4.87 -5.71 -10.69
CA ASP A 80 5.83 -6.81 -10.61
C ASP A 80 6.77 -6.81 -11.83
N ASP A 81 7.62 -7.82 -11.93
CA ASP A 81 8.56 -8.03 -13.04
C ASP A 81 7.88 -8.29 -14.39
N ARG A 82 6.56 -8.58 -14.39
CA ARG A 82 5.75 -8.79 -15.61
C ARG A 82 5.02 -7.52 -16.03
N GLY A 83 5.03 -6.48 -15.20
CA GLY A 83 4.50 -5.16 -15.51
C GLY A 83 3.50 -4.66 -14.48
N VAL A 84 2.49 -3.95 -14.96
CA VAL A 84 1.55 -3.21 -14.12
C VAL A 84 0.13 -3.73 -14.35
N LYS A 85 -0.57 -4.03 -13.25
CA LYS A 85 -1.99 -4.36 -13.25
C LYS A 85 -2.75 -3.38 -12.37
N GLU A 86 -3.73 -2.73 -12.97
CA GLU A 86 -4.64 -1.81 -12.30
C GLU A 86 -6.00 -2.48 -12.09
N GLU A 87 -6.62 -2.25 -10.94
CA GLU A 87 -8.00 -2.66 -10.67
C GLU A 87 -8.69 -1.72 -9.68
N PHE A 88 -9.99 -1.55 -9.84
CA PHE A 88 -10.84 -0.89 -8.86
C PHE A 88 -11.58 -1.93 -8.02
N VAL A 89 -11.50 -1.80 -6.71
CA VAL A 89 -12.19 -2.68 -5.75
C VAL A 89 -13.28 -1.86 -5.05
N PRO A 90 -14.57 -2.05 -5.40
CA PRO A 90 -15.67 -1.37 -4.72
C PRO A 90 -15.67 -1.59 -3.21
N ALA A 91 -16.14 -0.59 -2.47
CA ALA A 91 -16.21 -0.60 -1.01
C ALA A 91 -17.05 -1.78 -0.47
#